data_AF-A0AA35N4U9-F1
#
_entry.id   AF-A0AA35N4U9-F1
#
_cell.length_a   1.000
_cell.length_b   1.000
_cell.length_c   1.000
_cell.angle_alpha   90.00
_cell.angle_beta   90.00
_cell.angle_gamma   90.00
#
_symmetry.space_group_name_H-M   'P 1'
#
loop_
_entity.id
_entity.type
_entity.pdbx_description
1 polymer ?
#
loop_
_entity_poly.entity_id
_entity_poly.type
_entity_poly.pdbx_seq_one_letter_code
_entity_poly.pdbx_strand_id
1 'polypeptide(L)'
;MAEAKVLSGAGLRGQVAGQTALSTVGQAGAGLTYRGYDVRDLAAGAEFEEVAYLLLYGEPTQAELADYKRKLKGLRDLPQALKEVLERIPRDAHPMDVMRTGCSVLGTLEPELTFEAQRDKTDRLLALFPAVMCYWYRFTHHGVRIDCTSDEDTLGGHFLHLLHGKKPSELHVKVMNVSLILYAEHEFNASTFTARVCASTLSDLYSCVTAAIGSLRGPLHGGANEAAMELIERFQSPQDATAELLRMLERKDKIMGFGHAIYKESDPRNEVIKGWSKQLADEVGDKVLYPVSEAIDKTMWEQKRLFPNADFYHASAYHFMGIPTKLFTPIFVCSRLTGWAAHVFEQRANNRIIRPSAEYVGVEQRQFVPIEQR
;
A
#
# COMPACT_ATOMS: atom_id res chain seq x y z
N MET A 1 -42.25 9.62 23.99
CA MET A 1 -41.11 8.69 23.95
C MET A 1 -39.95 9.46 23.36
N ALA A 2 -38.85 9.58 24.09
CA ALA A 2 -37.70 10.37 23.66
C ALA A 2 -37.07 9.70 22.41
N GLU A 3 -36.89 10.48 21.34
CA GLU A 3 -36.11 10.04 20.18
C GLU A 3 -34.71 9.66 20.67
N ALA A 4 -34.40 8.37 20.55
CA ALA A 4 -33.07 7.87 20.85
C ALA A 4 -32.07 8.55 19.91
N LYS A 5 -31.08 9.21 20.50
CA LYS A 5 -29.98 9.88 19.80
C LYS A 5 -29.31 8.88 18.84
N VAL A 6 -29.31 9.19 17.54
CA VAL A 6 -28.64 8.40 16.49
C VAL A 6 -27.20 8.10 16.94
N LEU A 7 -26.81 6.82 16.98
CA LEU A 7 -25.46 6.40 17.32
C LEU A 7 -24.47 7.00 16.32
N SER A 8 -23.76 8.06 16.69
CA SER A 8 -22.83 8.78 15.80
C SER A 8 -21.49 8.03 15.54
N GLY A 9 -21.44 6.72 15.84
CA GLY A 9 -20.23 5.89 15.79
C GLY A 9 -19.92 5.26 14.44
N ALA A 10 -20.66 5.61 13.38
CA ALA A 10 -20.46 5.07 12.04
C ALA A 10 -19.02 5.28 11.53
N GLY A 11 -18.42 4.23 10.97
CA GLY A 11 -17.05 4.25 10.47
C GLY A 11 -15.96 4.37 11.55
N LEU A 12 -16.32 4.23 12.84
CA LEU A 12 -15.41 4.30 13.99
C LEU A 12 -14.55 5.58 14.06
N ARG A 13 -15.01 6.68 13.42
CA ARG A 13 -14.27 7.95 13.40
C ARG A 13 -14.10 8.50 14.81
N GLY A 14 -12.85 8.76 15.20
CA GLY A 14 -12.51 9.28 16.53
C GLY A 14 -12.63 8.27 17.67
N GLN A 15 -12.91 6.99 17.38
CA GLN A 15 -12.94 5.93 18.38
C GLN A 15 -11.59 5.23 18.46
N VAL A 16 -11.01 5.14 19.65
CA VAL A 16 -9.76 4.42 19.89
C VAL A 16 -10.04 2.93 19.87
N ALA A 17 -9.61 2.24 18.80
CA ALA A 17 -9.84 0.81 18.62
C ALA A 17 -8.65 -0.07 19.09
N GLY A 18 -7.53 0.53 19.51
CA GLY A 18 -6.34 -0.16 19.97
C GLY A 18 -5.22 0.81 20.32
N GLN A 19 -4.09 0.27 20.81
CA GLN A 19 -2.87 1.02 21.07
C GLN A 19 -1.80 0.65 20.03
N THR A 20 -0.92 1.60 19.72
CA THR A 20 0.24 1.37 18.86
C THR A 20 1.42 2.25 19.27
N ALA A 21 2.63 1.75 19.05
CA ALA A 21 3.90 2.47 19.17
C ALA A 21 4.63 2.56 17.81
N LEU A 22 3.97 2.21 16.70
CA LEU A 22 4.60 2.13 15.38
C LEU A 22 4.66 3.47 14.67
N SER A 23 3.58 4.26 14.71
CA SER A 23 3.53 5.51 13.98
C SER A 23 2.57 6.52 14.61
N THR A 24 2.73 7.79 14.24
CA THR A 24 1.73 8.83 14.48
C THR A 24 1.43 9.58 13.19
N VAL A 25 0.17 10.01 13.01
CA VAL A 25 -0.31 10.71 11.80
C VAL A 25 -1.00 12.01 12.21
N GLY A 26 -0.60 13.12 11.59
CA GLY A 26 -1.24 14.43 11.77
C GLY A 26 -1.00 15.08 13.13
N GLN A 27 -0.03 14.59 13.91
CA GLN A 27 0.40 15.22 15.16
C GLN A 27 1.29 16.44 14.88
N ALA A 28 1.33 17.39 15.81
CA ALA A 28 2.18 18.58 15.70
C ALA A 28 3.67 18.19 15.55
N GLY A 29 4.39 18.88 14.66
CA GLY A 29 5.79 18.57 14.32
C GLY A 29 5.90 17.91 12.93
N ALA A 30 6.42 16.68 12.87
CA ALA A 30 6.78 15.97 11.64
C ALA A 30 5.60 15.55 10.73
N GLY A 31 4.36 15.58 11.23
CA GLY A 31 3.17 15.13 10.49
C GLY A 31 3.06 13.61 10.32
N LEU A 32 4.13 12.89 10.02
CA LEU A 32 4.20 11.42 10.01
C LEU A 32 5.51 10.95 10.63
N THR A 33 5.44 10.06 11.62
CA THR A 33 6.62 9.45 12.21
C THR A 33 6.53 7.94 12.25
N TYR A 34 7.65 7.25 12.09
CA TYR A 34 7.79 5.81 12.32
C TYR A 34 8.70 5.61 13.53
N ARG A 35 8.14 5.03 14.61
CA ARG A 35 8.79 4.88 15.92
C ARG A 35 9.45 6.18 16.42
N GLY A 36 8.86 7.34 16.10
CA GLY A 36 9.35 8.66 16.48
C GLY A 36 10.24 9.36 15.44
N TYR A 37 10.77 8.66 14.44
CA TYR A 37 11.55 9.25 13.37
C TYR A 37 10.65 9.88 12.29
N ASP A 38 10.98 11.09 11.84
CA ASP A 38 10.27 11.74 10.74
C ASP A 38 10.40 10.90 9.46
N VAL A 39 9.27 10.61 8.81
CA VAL A 39 9.28 9.82 7.57
C VAL A 39 10.13 10.46 6.47
N ARG A 40 10.29 11.78 6.49
CA ARG A 40 11.06 12.55 5.50
C ARG A 40 12.55 12.32 5.67
N ASP A 41 13.00 12.26 6.92
CA ASP A 41 14.39 11.94 7.26
C ASP A 41 14.71 10.50 6.88
N LEU A 42 13.80 9.56 7.19
CA LEU A 42 13.92 8.16 6.79
C LEU A 42 13.97 8.03 5.26
N ALA A 43 13.08 8.69 4.53
CA ALA A 43 13.05 8.64 3.07
C ALA A 43 14.32 9.25 2.44
N ALA A 44 14.91 10.27 3.06
CA ALA A 44 16.15 10.89 2.59
C ALA A 44 17.36 10.00 2.86
N GLY A 45 17.51 9.52 4.11
CA GLY A 45 18.73 8.92 4.63
C GLY A 45 18.80 7.39 4.65
N ALA A 46 17.66 6.70 4.63
CA ALA A 46 17.61 5.24 4.79
C ALA A 46 17.34 4.49 3.48
N GLU A 47 17.61 3.19 3.51
CA GLU A 47 17.07 2.21 2.57
C GLU A 47 15.78 1.60 3.11
N PHE A 48 14.95 1.00 2.25
CA PHE A 48 13.68 0.44 2.70
C PHE A 48 13.87 -0.69 3.72
N GLU A 49 14.91 -1.52 3.59
CA GLU A 49 15.20 -2.61 4.53
C GLU A 49 15.48 -2.11 5.95
N GLU A 50 16.09 -0.95 6.11
CA GLU A 50 16.32 -0.33 7.42
C GLU A 50 15.00 0.09 8.07
N VAL A 51 14.09 0.68 7.29
CA VAL A 51 12.75 1.06 7.76
C VAL A 51 11.87 -0.17 8.04
N ALA A 52 11.98 -1.22 7.22
CA ALA A 52 11.32 -2.49 7.48
C ALA A 52 11.83 -3.10 8.80
N TYR A 53 13.15 -3.08 9.02
CA TYR A 53 13.75 -3.55 10.27
C TYR A 53 13.28 -2.70 11.46
N LEU A 54 13.29 -1.37 11.33
CA LEU A 54 12.75 -0.43 12.31
C LEU A 54 11.36 -0.84 12.78
N LEU A 55 10.44 -1.07 11.84
CA LEU A 55 9.05 -1.42 12.16
C LEU A 55 8.92 -2.80 12.80
N LEU A 56 9.63 -3.82 12.29
CA LEU A 56 9.44 -5.23 12.66
C LEU A 56 10.27 -5.68 13.89
N TYR A 57 11.45 -5.09 14.08
CA TYR A 57 12.45 -5.52 15.05
C TYR A 57 12.87 -4.40 16.01
N GLY A 58 12.74 -3.13 15.62
CA GLY A 58 13.35 -1.99 16.33
C GLY A 58 14.57 -1.48 15.58
N GLU A 59 15.48 -0.76 16.22
CA GLU A 59 16.60 -0.10 15.53
C GLU A 59 17.72 -1.11 15.12
N PRO A 60 18.16 -1.13 13.85
CA PRO A 60 19.31 -1.94 13.44
C PRO A 60 20.65 -1.22 13.64
N THR A 61 21.69 -1.99 13.96
CA THR A 61 23.08 -1.63 13.69
C THR A 61 23.44 -1.92 12.24
N GLN A 62 24.59 -1.40 11.77
CA GLN A 62 25.09 -1.67 10.41
C GLN A 62 25.27 -3.17 10.13
N ALA A 63 25.73 -3.93 11.12
CA ALA A 63 25.93 -5.38 10.98
C ALA A 63 24.58 -6.11 10.85
N GLU A 64 23.61 -5.75 11.69
CA GLU A 64 22.26 -6.32 11.64
C GLU A 64 21.56 -5.99 10.33
N LEU A 65 21.70 -4.76 9.81
CA LEU A 65 21.14 -4.38 8.51
C LEU A 65 21.77 -5.19 7.38
N ALA A 66 23.10 -5.39 7.40
CA ALA A 66 23.78 -6.21 6.40
C ALA A 66 23.32 -7.68 6.45
N ASP A 67 23.16 -8.25 7.65
CA ASP A 67 22.60 -9.59 7.84
C ASP A 67 21.15 -9.68 7.36
N TYR A 68 20.34 -8.68 7.66
CA TYR A 68 18.94 -8.63 7.25
C TYR A 68 18.79 -8.57 5.74
N LYS A 69 19.58 -7.74 5.05
CA LYS A 69 19.61 -7.69 3.58
C LYS A 69 20.03 -9.05 3.00
N ARG A 70 21.06 -9.71 3.56
CA ARG A 70 21.47 -11.06 3.14
C ARG A 70 20.34 -12.08 3.34
N LYS A 71 19.66 -12.05 4.48
CA LYS A 71 18.50 -12.90 4.78
C LYS A 71 17.41 -12.71 3.73
N LEU A 72 16.96 -11.47 3.52
CA LEU A 72 15.91 -11.15 2.55
C LEU A 72 16.29 -11.58 1.12
N LYS A 73 17.55 -11.35 0.69
CA LYS A 73 18.05 -11.84 -0.60
C LYS A 73 17.90 -13.36 -0.76
N GLY A 74 18.20 -14.13 0.28
CA GLY A 74 18.04 -15.58 0.30
C GLY A 74 16.59 -16.08 0.29
N LEU A 75 15.62 -15.19 0.52
CA LEU A 75 14.18 -15.51 0.61
C LEU A 75 13.38 -15.04 -0.62
N ARG A 76 14.01 -14.73 -1.76
CA ARG A 76 13.32 -14.14 -2.93
C ARG A 76 12.61 -15.15 -3.85
N ASP A 77 13.13 -16.37 -3.98
CA ASP A 77 12.58 -17.32 -4.96
C ASP A 77 11.21 -17.88 -4.52
N LEU A 78 10.35 -18.13 -5.51
CA LEU A 78 9.01 -18.69 -5.32
C LEU A 78 9.08 -20.23 -5.26
N PRO A 79 8.33 -20.89 -4.36
CA PRO A 79 8.12 -22.33 -4.45
C PRO A 79 7.55 -22.72 -5.82
N GLN A 80 7.98 -23.87 -6.35
CA GLN A 80 7.54 -24.33 -7.67
C GLN A 80 6.01 -24.47 -7.77
N ALA A 81 5.36 -24.98 -6.71
CA ALA A 81 3.90 -25.05 -6.65
C ALA A 81 3.23 -23.68 -6.71
N LEU A 82 3.84 -22.63 -6.12
CA LEU A 82 3.32 -21.28 -6.21
C LEU A 82 3.46 -20.70 -7.62
N LYS A 83 4.61 -20.91 -8.28
CA LYS A 83 4.81 -20.55 -9.70
C LYS A 83 3.69 -21.14 -10.57
N GLU A 84 3.40 -22.42 -10.42
CA GLU A 84 2.34 -23.12 -11.15
C GLU A 84 0.94 -22.57 -10.88
N VAL A 85 0.64 -22.17 -9.65
CA VAL A 85 -0.64 -21.51 -9.34
C VAL A 85 -0.71 -20.15 -10.03
N LEU A 86 0.36 -19.34 -10.00
CA LEU A 86 0.39 -18.04 -10.67
C LEU A 86 0.20 -18.15 -12.18
N GLU A 87 0.72 -19.21 -12.81
CA GLU A 87 0.51 -19.49 -14.24
C GLU A 87 -0.96 -19.77 -14.61
N ARG A 88 -1.78 -20.18 -13.63
CA ARG A 88 -3.21 -20.48 -13.82
C ARG A 88 -4.10 -19.27 -13.56
N ILE A 89 -3.56 -18.19 -13.01
CA ILE A 89 -4.33 -16.95 -12.81
C ILE A 89 -4.46 -16.23 -14.16
N PRO A 90 -5.68 -15.90 -14.62
CA PRO A 90 -5.90 -15.23 -15.90
C PRO A 90 -5.13 -13.91 -16.05
N ARG A 91 -4.79 -13.57 -17.30
CA ARG A 91 -4.08 -12.32 -17.66
C ARG A 91 -4.86 -11.06 -17.24
N ASP A 92 -6.19 -11.12 -17.32
CA ASP A 92 -7.14 -10.05 -16.99
C ASP A 92 -7.55 -10.03 -15.52
N ALA A 93 -6.99 -10.90 -14.68
CA ALA A 93 -7.17 -10.82 -13.24
C ALA A 93 -6.66 -9.47 -12.70
N HIS A 94 -7.38 -8.92 -11.72
CA HIS A 94 -6.92 -7.74 -11.03
C HIS A 94 -5.62 -8.07 -10.26
N PRO A 95 -4.52 -7.31 -10.41
CA PRO A 95 -3.24 -7.64 -9.76
C PRO A 95 -3.29 -7.78 -8.23
N MET A 96 -4.15 -7.02 -7.55
CA MET A 96 -4.44 -7.25 -6.12
C MET A 96 -5.01 -8.65 -5.80
N ASP A 97 -5.81 -9.25 -6.70
CA ASP A 97 -6.31 -10.62 -6.53
C ASP A 97 -5.17 -11.65 -6.71
N VAL A 98 -4.16 -11.33 -7.54
CA VAL A 98 -2.92 -12.12 -7.68
C VAL A 98 -2.12 -12.07 -6.37
N MET A 99 -1.90 -10.87 -5.82
CA MET A 99 -1.19 -10.70 -4.53
C MET A 99 -1.91 -11.44 -3.40
N ARG A 100 -3.25 -11.32 -3.32
CA ARG A 100 -4.08 -12.01 -2.34
C ARG A 100 -3.95 -13.53 -2.46
N THR A 101 -4.01 -14.04 -3.69
CA THR A 101 -3.92 -15.48 -3.96
C THR A 101 -2.52 -16.01 -3.66
N GLY A 102 -1.46 -15.29 -4.07
CA GLY A 102 -0.08 -15.68 -3.80
C GLY A 102 0.22 -15.74 -2.30
N CYS A 103 -0.27 -14.76 -1.53
CA CYS A 103 -0.16 -14.78 -0.06
C CYS A 103 -0.88 -15.98 0.55
N SER A 104 -2.14 -16.24 0.14
CA SER A 104 -2.94 -17.35 0.65
C SER A 104 -2.33 -18.72 0.34
N VAL A 105 -1.87 -18.94 -0.89
CA VAL A 105 -1.21 -20.18 -1.30
C VAL A 105 0.09 -20.39 -0.54
N LEU A 106 0.91 -19.35 -0.37
CA LEU A 106 2.15 -19.45 0.37
C LEU A 106 1.91 -19.89 1.83
N GLY A 107 0.83 -19.42 2.46
CA GLY A 107 0.47 -19.85 3.81
C GLY A 107 0.17 -21.36 3.93
N THR A 108 -0.19 -22.02 2.83
CA THR A 108 -0.36 -23.48 2.79
C THR A 108 0.95 -24.24 2.57
N LEU A 109 1.89 -23.63 1.83
CA LEU A 109 3.17 -24.24 1.48
C LEU A 109 4.21 -24.04 2.59
N GLU A 110 4.19 -22.89 3.26
CA GLU A 110 5.16 -22.46 4.25
C GLU A 110 4.45 -21.92 5.51
N PRO A 111 3.63 -22.73 6.21
CA PRO A 111 2.73 -22.26 7.25
C PRO A 111 3.43 -21.61 8.45
N GLU A 112 2.74 -20.65 9.08
CA GLU A 112 3.06 -20.16 10.43
C GLU A 112 2.49 -21.15 11.46
N LEU A 113 3.30 -22.13 11.89
CA LEU A 113 2.85 -23.14 12.86
C LEU A 113 2.75 -22.58 14.29
N THR A 114 3.56 -21.58 14.62
CA THR A 114 3.57 -20.88 15.91
C THR A 114 3.83 -19.39 15.67
N PHE A 115 3.39 -18.53 16.60
CA PHE A 115 3.64 -17.09 16.51
C PHE A 115 5.11 -16.70 16.73
N GLU A 116 5.97 -17.63 17.17
CA GLU A 116 7.42 -17.41 17.21
C GLU A 116 7.97 -17.19 15.80
N ALA A 117 7.37 -17.83 14.79
CA ALA A 117 7.76 -17.69 13.39
C ALA A 117 7.24 -16.40 12.72
N GLN A 118 6.46 -15.57 13.40
CA GLN A 118 5.76 -14.43 12.77
C GLN A 118 6.68 -13.46 12.03
N ARG A 119 7.89 -13.26 12.56
CA ARG A 119 8.89 -12.38 11.93
C ARG A 119 9.50 -13.03 10.69
N ASP A 120 9.88 -14.30 10.77
CA ASP A 120 10.40 -15.04 9.63
C ASP A 120 9.37 -15.15 8.49
N LYS A 121 8.08 -15.33 8.82
CA LYS A 121 7.01 -15.36 7.82
C LYS A 121 6.74 -13.99 7.19
N THR A 122 6.88 -12.91 7.95
CA THR A 122 6.82 -11.55 7.40
C THR A 122 8.00 -11.28 6.47
N ASP A 123 9.23 -11.59 6.89
CA ASP A 123 10.44 -11.41 6.06
C ASP A 123 10.33 -12.20 4.76
N ARG A 124 9.79 -13.42 4.84
CA ARG A 124 9.52 -14.26 3.69
C ARG A 124 8.53 -13.61 2.73
N LEU A 125 7.40 -13.10 3.22
CA LEU A 125 6.44 -12.37 2.39
C LEU A 125 7.05 -11.11 1.77
N LEU A 126 7.86 -10.37 2.55
CA LEU A 126 8.51 -9.13 2.13
C LEU A 126 9.47 -9.38 0.96
N ALA A 127 10.32 -10.40 1.07
CA ALA A 127 11.25 -10.78 0.03
C ALA A 127 10.56 -11.35 -1.23
N LEU A 128 9.44 -12.05 -1.06
CA LEU A 128 8.78 -12.83 -2.09
C LEU A 128 7.72 -12.06 -2.89
N PHE A 129 7.08 -11.04 -2.31
CA PHE A 129 5.99 -10.29 -2.95
C PHE A 129 6.34 -9.64 -4.30
N PRO A 130 7.52 -9.03 -4.50
CA PRO A 130 7.92 -8.58 -5.82
C PRO A 130 7.92 -9.71 -6.86
N ALA A 131 8.38 -10.90 -6.49
CA ALA A 131 8.39 -12.05 -7.37
C ALA A 131 6.98 -12.58 -7.67
N VAL A 132 6.06 -12.63 -6.70
CA VAL A 132 4.65 -13.01 -6.95
C VAL A 132 4.03 -12.13 -8.03
N MET A 133 4.19 -10.82 -7.89
CA MET A 133 3.68 -9.84 -8.84
C MET A 133 4.34 -9.98 -10.21
N CYS A 134 5.67 -9.91 -10.26
CA CYS A 134 6.40 -9.85 -11.53
C CYS A 134 6.36 -11.19 -12.27
N TYR A 135 6.39 -12.32 -11.58
CA TYR A 135 6.30 -13.64 -12.20
C TYR A 135 4.97 -13.81 -12.93
N TRP A 136 3.84 -13.58 -12.24
CA TRP A 136 2.52 -13.64 -12.86
C TRP A 136 2.40 -12.65 -14.02
N TYR A 137 2.83 -11.40 -13.82
CA TYR A 137 2.71 -10.36 -14.83
C TYR A 137 3.49 -10.72 -16.10
N ARG A 138 4.77 -11.08 -15.96
CA ARG A 138 5.65 -11.45 -17.07
C ARG A 138 5.18 -12.71 -17.79
N PHE A 139 4.70 -13.71 -17.05
CA PHE A 139 4.17 -14.94 -17.64
C PHE A 139 2.93 -14.65 -18.48
N THR A 140 1.93 -13.97 -17.91
CA THR A 140 0.63 -13.77 -18.56
C THR A 140 0.64 -12.67 -19.64
N HIS A 141 1.53 -11.68 -19.55
CA HIS A 141 1.57 -10.56 -20.48
C HIS A 141 2.61 -10.74 -21.58
N HIS A 142 3.74 -11.38 -21.26
CA HIS A 142 4.87 -11.50 -22.18
C HIS A 142 5.17 -12.96 -22.55
N GLY A 143 4.49 -13.94 -21.96
CA GLY A 143 4.73 -15.37 -22.23
C GLY A 143 6.06 -15.89 -21.66
N VAL A 144 6.64 -15.20 -20.67
CA VAL A 144 7.97 -15.51 -20.14
C VAL A 144 7.90 -15.94 -18.67
N ARG A 145 8.42 -17.14 -18.37
CA ARG A 145 8.81 -17.51 -17.01
C ARG A 145 10.13 -16.83 -16.68
N ILE A 146 10.17 -16.04 -15.61
CA ILE A 146 11.36 -15.31 -15.18
C ILE A 146 12.10 -16.04 -14.05
N ASP A 147 13.40 -15.77 -13.92
CA ASP A 147 14.09 -15.98 -12.64
C ASP A 147 13.50 -15.01 -11.61
N CYS A 148 13.26 -15.50 -10.39
CA CYS A 148 12.69 -14.73 -9.29
C CYS A 148 13.76 -14.16 -8.36
N THR A 149 15.04 -14.35 -8.68
CA THR A 149 16.18 -13.77 -7.96
C THR A 149 16.86 -12.69 -8.79
N SER A 150 17.63 -11.81 -8.13
CA SER A 150 18.50 -10.84 -8.80
C SER A 150 19.63 -10.41 -7.87
N ASP A 151 20.68 -9.84 -8.47
CA ASP A 151 21.87 -9.35 -7.74
C ASP A 151 21.61 -8.03 -6.97
N GLU A 152 20.47 -7.38 -7.20
CA GLU A 152 20.10 -6.11 -6.56
C GLU A 152 20.04 -6.23 -5.04
N ASP A 153 20.75 -5.36 -4.32
CA ASP A 153 20.85 -5.41 -2.86
C ASP A 153 19.56 -5.05 -2.14
N THR A 154 18.72 -4.20 -2.76
CA THR A 154 17.48 -3.71 -2.14
C THR A 154 16.25 -4.31 -2.81
N LEU A 155 15.12 -4.34 -2.09
CA LEU A 155 13.82 -4.79 -2.57
C LEU A 155 13.31 -3.91 -3.72
N GLY A 156 13.53 -2.59 -3.62
CA GLY A 156 13.15 -1.63 -4.66
C GLY A 156 13.87 -1.89 -5.98
N GLY A 157 15.19 -2.10 -5.93
CA GLY A 157 15.97 -2.47 -7.11
C GLY A 157 15.59 -3.86 -7.64
N HIS A 158 15.42 -4.83 -6.74
CA HIS A 158 15.02 -6.19 -7.09
C HIS A 158 13.68 -6.22 -7.85
N PHE A 159 12.67 -5.50 -7.36
CA PHE A 159 11.39 -5.35 -8.04
C PHE A 159 11.55 -4.84 -9.48
N LEU A 160 12.28 -3.74 -9.67
CA LEU A 160 12.49 -3.16 -11.00
C LEU A 160 13.25 -4.10 -11.93
N HIS A 161 14.24 -4.82 -11.39
CA HIS A 161 14.97 -5.83 -12.15
C HIS A 161 14.03 -6.93 -12.64
N LEU A 162 13.18 -7.48 -11.78
CA LEU A 162 12.22 -8.52 -12.17
C LEU A 162 11.19 -8.02 -13.19
N LEU A 163 10.68 -6.80 -12.99
CA LEU A 163 9.70 -6.19 -13.89
C LEU A 163 10.30 -6.03 -15.30
N HIS A 164 11.48 -5.42 -15.39
CA HIS A 164 12.08 -5.02 -16.66
C HIS A 164 13.01 -6.07 -17.28
N GLY A 165 13.47 -7.05 -16.51
CA GLY A 165 14.46 -8.04 -16.94
C GLY A 165 15.85 -7.46 -17.21
N LYS A 166 16.19 -6.32 -16.60
CA LYS A 166 17.49 -5.64 -16.74
C LYS A 166 17.83 -4.86 -15.46
N LYS A 167 19.11 -4.55 -15.27
CA LYS A 167 19.58 -3.72 -14.16
C LYS A 167 18.92 -2.32 -14.20
N PRO A 168 18.25 -1.87 -13.12
CA PRO A 168 17.69 -0.52 -13.04
C PRO A 168 18.77 0.56 -12.88
N SER A 169 18.43 1.81 -13.21
CA SER A 169 19.31 2.96 -12.92
C SER A 169 19.34 3.25 -11.42
N GLU A 170 20.40 3.90 -10.95
CA GLU A 170 20.52 4.28 -9.54
C GLU A 170 19.39 5.22 -9.09
N LEU A 171 18.96 6.15 -9.97
CA LEU A 171 17.83 7.02 -9.69
C LEU A 171 16.55 6.21 -9.47
N HIS A 172 16.24 5.28 -10.36
CA HIS A 172 15.05 4.43 -10.23
C HIS A 172 15.10 3.59 -8.94
N VAL A 173 16.27 3.02 -8.59
CA VAL A 173 16.44 2.26 -7.33
C VAL A 173 16.19 3.17 -6.12
N LYS A 174 16.75 4.39 -6.12
CA LYS A 174 16.55 5.34 -5.01
C LYS A 174 15.09 5.75 -4.88
N VAL A 175 14.41 6.09 -5.97
CA VAL A 175 13.00 6.50 -5.93
C VAL A 175 12.09 5.35 -5.52
N MET A 176 12.35 4.12 -5.95
CA MET A 176 11.61 2.96 -5.45
C MET A 176 11.82 2.74 -3.95
N ASN A 177 13.03 2.87 -3.43
CA ASN A 177 13.28 2.76 -1.99
C ASN A 177 12.52 3.86 -1.22
N VAL A 178 12.58 5.11 -1.69
CA VAL A 178 11.82 6.22 -1.11
C VAL A 178 10.33 5.90 -1.09
N SER A 179 9.77 5.47 -2.22
CA SER A 179 8.35 5.16 -2.32
C SER A 179 7.92 4.05 -1.36
N LEU A 180 8.72 2.97 -1.27
CA LEU A 180 8.47 1.89 -0.32
C LEU A 180 8.54 2.37 1.13
N ILE A 181 9.42 3.31 1.47
CA ILE A 181 9.48 3.93 2.80
C ILE A 181 8.22 4.76 3.06
N LEU A 182 7.83 5.66 2.15
CA LEU A 182 6.69 6.55 2.33
C LEU A 182 5.36 5.82 2.51
N TYR A 183 5.24 4.61 1.96
CA TYR A 183 4.06 3.77 2.10
C TYR A 183 4.16 2.72 3.20
N ALA A 184 5.28 2.59 3.92
CA ALA A 184 5.53 1.44 4.81
C ALA A 184 4.50 1.31 5.93
N GLU A 185 4.08 2.43 6.52
CA GLU A 185 3.17 2.48 7.66
C GLU A 185 2.31 3.77 7.64
N HIS A 186 1.04 3.68 8.09
CA HIS A 186 0.11 4.81 8.15
C HIS A 186 -1.04 4.60 9.17
N GLU A 187 -0.69 4.20 10.39
CA GLU A 187 -1.55 3.95 11.54
C GLU A 187 -2.83 3.12 11.20
N PHE A 188 -3.98 3.43 11.80
CA PHE A 188 -5.19 2.60 11.76
C PHE A 188 -6.07 2.90 10.52
N ASN A 189 -5.46 2.84 9.33
CA ASN A 189 -6.21 2.80 8.08
C ASN A 189 -7.00 1.48 7.91
N ALA A 190 -7.94 1.43 6.96
CA ALA A 190 -8.87 0.31 6.81
C ALA A 190 -8.19 -1.07 6.66
N SER A 191 -7.11 -1.15 5.87
CA SER A 191 -6.35 -2.41 5.71
C SER A 191 -5.59 -2.83 6.96
N THR A 192 -4.96 -1.88 7.67
CA THR A 192 -4.30 -2.17 8.95
C THR A 192 -5.32 -2.63 9.98
N PHE A 193 -6.46 -1.94 10.09
CA PHE A 193 -7.53 -2.35 11.01
C PHE A 193 -8.08 -3.73 10.68
N THR A 194 -8.21 -4.07 9.39
CA THR A 194 -8.61 -5.42 8.95
C THR A 194 -7.60 -6.48 9.40
N ALA A 195 -6.29 -6.23 9.21
CA ALA A 195 -5.24 -7.13 9.67
C ALA A 195 -5.33 -7.36 11.19
N ARG A 196 -5.57 -6.29 11.97
CA ARG A 196 -5.72 -6.37 13.43
C ARG A 196 -7.00 -7.08 13.86
N VAL A 197 -8.13 -6.89 13.16
CA VAL A 197 -9.37 -7.64 13.42
C VAL A 197 -9.11 -9.14 13.27
N CYS A 198 -8.46 -9.55 12.18
CA CYS A 198 -8.09 -10.94 11.94
C CYS A 198 -7.10 -11.46 13.01
N ALA A 199 -6.06 -10.69 13.34
CA ALA A 199 -5.11 -11.05 14.39
C ALA A 199 -5.75 -11.18 15.77
N SER A 200 -6.82 -10.42 16.04
CA SER A 200 -7.50 -10.43 17.34
C SER A 200 -8.18 -11.76 17.67
N THR A 201 -8.48 -12.57 16.64
CA THR A 201 -8.99 -13.94 16.80
C THR A 201 -7.87 -14.97 16.94
N LEU A 202 -6.61 -14.53 17.00
CA LEU A 202 -5.41 -15.38 16.99
C LEU A 202 -5.24 -16.17 15.68
N SER A 203 -5.70 -15.62 14.55
CA SER A 203 -5.42 -16.20 13.24
C SER A 203 -3.93 -16.09 12.88
N ASP A 204 -3.50 -16.91 11.92
CA ASP A 204 -2.15 -16.85 11.36
C ASP A 204 -1.89 -15.56 10.56
N LEU A 205 -0.60 -15.26 10.35
CA LEU A 205 -0.13 -14.05 9.67
C LEU A 205 -0.60 -13.98 8.21
N TYR A 206 -0.62 -15.11 7.49
CA TYR A 206 -1.03 -15.12 6.08
C TYR A 206 -2.50 -14.74 5.94
N SER A 207 -3.37 -15.22 6.85
CA SER A 207 -4.77 -14.78 6.91
C SER A 207 -4.89 -13.27 7.15
N CYS A 208 -4.11 -12.72 8.09
CA CYS A 208 -4.13 -11.29 8.40
C CYS A 208 -3.73 -10.44 7.19
N VAL A 209 -2.64 -10.82 6.50
CA VAL A 209 -2.14 -10.12 5.31
C VAL A 209 -3.08 -10.30 4.12
N THR A 210 -3.63 -11.50 3.91
CA THR A 210 -4.62 -11.77 2.86
C THR A 210 -5.87 -10.89 3.03
N ALA A 211 -6.36 -10.75 4.26
CA ALA A 211 -7.49 -9.88 4.56
C ALA A 211 -7.14 -8.39 4.34
N ALA A 212 -5.94 -7.96 4.75
CA ALA A 212 -5.46 -6.60 4.53
C ALA A 212 -5.35 -6.24 3.04
N ILE A 213 -4.83 -7.15 2.20
CA ILE A 213 -4.79 -6.99 0.74
C ILE A 213 -6.21 -6.85 0.17
N GLY A 214 -7.15 -7.67 0.65
CA GLY A 214 -8.56 -7.59 0.27
C GLY A 214 -9.18 -6.21 0.56
N SER A 215 -8.92 -5.67 1.74
CA SER A 215 -9.37 -4.32 2.12
C SER A 215 -8.65 -3.21 1.35
N LEU A 216 -7.35 -3.36 1.05
CA LEU A 216 -6.59 -2.40 0.25
C LEU A 216 -7.06 -2.35 -1.21
N ARG A 217 -7.59 -3.44 -1.75
CA ARG A 217 -8.18 -3.46 -3.11
C ARG A 217 -9.41 -2.54 -3.25
N GLY A 218 -10.10 -2.22 -2.16
CA GLY A 218 -11.30 -1.37 -2.22
C GLY A 218 -10.96 0.05 -2.73
N PRO A 219 -11.73 0.61 -3.69
CA PRO A 219 -11.42 1.90 -4.33
C PRO A 219 -11.55 3.12 -3.39
N LEU A 220 -12.10 2.91 -2.19
CA LEU A 220 -12.14 3.93 -1.13
C LEU A 220 -10.91 3.89 -0.23
N HIS A 221 -9.97 2.97 -0.46
CA HIS A 221 -8.75 2.80 0.32
C HIS A 221 -7.50 2.78 -0.56
N GLY A 222 -7.28 1.73 -1.34
CA GLY A 222 -6.20 1.68 -2.34
C GLY A 222 -6.65 2.13 -3.73
N GLY A 223 -5.73 2.12 -4.71
CA GLY A 223 -6.00 2.50 -6.10
C GLY A 223 -6.09 4.01 -6.36
N ALA A 224 -5.88 4.86 -5.34
CA ALA A 224 -5.93 6.31 -5.53
C ALA A 224 -4.80 6.83 -6.44
N ASN A 225 -3.62 6.20 -6.42
CA ASN A 225 -2.52 6.51 -7.33
C ASN A 225 -2.78 6.00 -8.75
N GLU A 226 -3.46 4.87 -8.91
CA GLU A 226 -3.94 4.39 -10.23
C GLU A 226 -4.96 5.36 -10.83
N ALA A 227 -5.95 5.80 -10.05
CA ALA A 227 -6.92 6.79 -10.49
C ALA A 227 -6.29 8.18 -10.74
N ALA A 228 -5.25 8.55 -9.99
CA ALA A 228 -4.47 9.74 -10.28
C ALA A 228 -3.73 9.61 -11.62
N MET A 229 -3.18 8.44 -11.93
CA MET A 229 -2.54 8.15 -13.22
C MET A 229 -3.54 8.26 -14.38
N GLU A 230 -4.70 7.61 -14.25
CA GLU A 230 -5.81 7.69 -15.21
C GLU A 230 -6.28 9.13 -15.45
N LEU A 231 -6.20 9.99 -14.43
CA LEU A 231 -6.50 11.41 -14.58
C LEU A 231 -5.41 12.13 -15.40
N ILE A 232 -4.15 12.02 -14.98
CA ILE A 232 -3.06 12.83 -15.56
C ILE A 232 -2.67 12.38 -16.97
N GLU A 233 -2.85 11.11 -17.34
CA GLU A 233 -2.53 10.61 -18.69
C GLU A 233 -3.50 11.09 -19.78
N ARG A 234 -4.65 11.66 -19.40
CA ARG A 234 -5.67 12.16 -20.34
C ARG A 234 -5.25 13.41 -21.09
N PHE A 235 -4.24 14.13 -20.60
CA PHE A 235 -3.94 15.48 -21.05
C PHE A 235 -2.64 15.53 -21.86
N GLN A 236 -2.67 16.28 -22.97
CA GLN A 236 -1.50 16.50 -23.83
C GLN A 236 -0.74 17.78 -23.47
N SER A 237 -1.33 18.66 -22.65
CA SER A 237 -0.71 19.89 -22.19
C SER A 237 -1.23 20.31 -20.80
N PRO A 238 -0.45 21.11 -20.05
CA PRO A 238 -0.89 21.74 -18.79
C PRO A 238 -2.18 22.57 -18.95
N GLN A 239 -2.34 23.26 -20.08
CA GLN A 239 -3.49 24.11 -20.34
C GLN A 239 -4.78 23.29 -20.50
N ASP A 240 -4.70 22.16 -21.21
CA ASP A 240 -5.84 21.24 -21.37
C ASP A 240 -6.25 20.63 -20.03
N ALA A 241 -5.25 20.25 -19.21
CA ALA A 241 -5.46 19.71 -17.87
C ALA A 241 -6.20 20.70 -16.97
N THR A 242 -5.75 21.96 -16.92
CA THR A 242 -6.43 23.02 -16.15
C THR A 242 -7.86 23.24 -16.65
N ALA A 243 -8.08 23.33 -17.97
CA ALA A 243 -9.40 23.60 -18.53
C ALA A 243 -10.42 22.47 -18.29
N GLU A 244 -10.02 21.19 -18.38
CA GLU A 244 -10.90 20.08 -18.02
C GLU A 244 -11.10 19.97 -16.51
N LEU A 245 -10.05 20.20 -15.71
CA LEU A 245 -10.18 20.13 -14.26
C LEU A 245 -11.20 21.14 -13.72
N LEU A 246 -11.22 22.37 -14.25
CA LEU A 246 -12.25 23.35 -13.90
C LEU A 246 -13.67 22.83 -14.18
N ARG A 247 -13.88 22.19 -15.35
CA ARG A 247 -15.17 21.56 -15.71
C ARG A 247 -15.52 20.38 -14.79
N MET A 248 -14.54 19.56 -14.39
CA MET A 248 -14.73 18.49 -13.40
C MET A 248 -15.17 19.05 -12.04
N LEU A 249 -14.55 20.15 -11.59
CA LEU A 249 -14.90 20.79 -10.32
C LEU A 249 -16.29 21.43 -10.33
N GLU A 250 -16.73 21.99 -11.46
CA GLU A 250 -18.12 22.48 -11.64
C GLU A 250 -19.15 21.37 -11.51
N ARG A 251 -18.85 20.18 -12.04
CA ARG A 251 -19.68 18.97 -11.89
C ARG A 251 -19.61 18.33 -10.50
N LYS A 252 -18.74 18.84 -9.63
CA LYS A 252 -18.44 18.28 -8.30
C LYS A 252 -17.85 16.86 -8.38
N ASP A 253 -17.12 16.56 -9.46
CA ASP A 253 -16.38 15.32 -9.58
C ASP A 253 -15.32 15.24 -8.46
N LYS A 254 -15.14 14.07 -7.86
CA LYS A 254 -14.10 13.84 -6.86
C LYS A 254 -12.76 13.67 -7.58
N ILE A 255 -11.78 14.51 -7.26
CA ILE A 255 -10.43 14.43 -7.82
C ILE A 255 -9.57 13.54 -6.91
N MET A 256 -9.22 12.35 -7.40
CA MET A 256 -8.37 11.41 -6.67
C MET A 256 -6.94 11.97 -6.54
N GLY A 257 -6.26 11.65 -5.42
CA GLY A 257 -4.94 12.20 -5.09
C GLY A 257 -4.95 13.53 -4.34
N PHE A 258 -6.12 14.10 -4.00
CA PHE A 258 -6.22 15.38 -3.29
C PHE A 258 -6.99 15.29 -1.96
N GLY A 259 -6.50 16.02 -0.97
CA GLY A 259 -7.02 16.06 0.38
C GLY A 259 -6.71 14.79 1.19
N HIS A 260 -6.98 14.85 2.48
CA HIS A 260 -6.77 13.74 3.41
C HIS A 260 -7.78 13.79 4.56
N ALA A 261 -8.12 12.63 5.14
CA ALA A 261 -9.04 12.56 6.28
C ALA A 261 -8.42 12.97 7.63
N ILE A 262 -7.10 13.22 7.67
CA ILE A 262 -6.32 13.41 8.91
C ILE A 262 -5.40 14.63 8.75
N TYR A 263 -4.55 14.64 7.72
CA TYR A 263 -3.76 15.83 7.41
C TYR A 263 -4.66 17.02 7.06
N LYS A 264 -4.32 18.18 7.61
CA LYS A 264 -5.10 19.42 7.44
C LYS A 264 -4.50 20.38 6.43
N GLU A 265 -3.18 20.44 6.36
CA GLU A 265 -2.47 21.47 5.57
C GLU A 265 -1.61 20.85 4.46
N SER A 266 -0.91 19.74 4.75
CA SER A 266 -0.10 19.01 3.79
C SER A 266 0.03 17.53 4.18
N ASP A 267 0.27 16.68 3.19
CA ASP A 267 0.77 15.31 3.42
C ASP A 267 2.31 15.34 3.36
N PRO A 268 3.05 15.01 4.44
CA PRO A 268 4.50 15.08 4.48
C PRO A 268 5.18 14.14 3.47
N ARG A 269 4.46 13.13 2.99
CA ARG A 269 4.99 12.20 1.97
C ARG A 269 4.94 12.82 0.58
N ASN A 270 3.98 13.73 0.34
CA ASN A 270 3.81 14.37 -0.96
C ASN A 270 5.01 15.23 -1.33
N GLU A 271 5.54 16.03 -0.41
CA GLU A 271 6.69 16.90 -0.69
C GLU A 271 7.92 16.09 -1.11
N VAL A 272 8.14 14.94 -0.48
CA VAL A 272 9.23 14.03 -0.80
C VAL A 272 9.04 13.45 -2.20
N ILE A 273 7.91 12.77 -2.47
CA ILE A 273 7.71 12.09 -3.76
C ILE A 273 7.57 13.06 -4.93
N LYS A 274 7.03 14.27 -4.72
CA LYS A 274 6.98 15.32 -5.74
C LYS A 274 8.38 15.69 -6.24
N GLY A 275 9.34 15.86 -5.32
CA GLY A 275 10.73 16.16 -5.66
C GLY A 275 11.41 15.04 -6.46
N TRP A 276 11.13 13.78 -6.13
CA TRP A 276 11.65 12.62 -6.86
C TRP A 276 10.97 12.40 -8.21
N SER A 277 9.66 12.60 -8.31
CA SER A 277 8.92 12.56 -9.57
C SER A 277 9.46 13.59 -10.57
N LYS A 278 9.83 14.79 -10.09
CA LYS A 278 10.48 15.81 -10.93
C LYS A 278 11.83 15.36 -11.47
N GLN A 279 12.69 14.78 -10.62
CA GLN A 279 13.99 14.28 -11.05
C GLN A 279 13.86 13.16 -12.09
N LEU A 280 12.89 12.26 -11.92
CA LEU A 280 12.58 11.23 -12.90
C LEU A 280 12.08 11.84 -14.22
N ALA A 281 11.19 12.84 -14.16
CA ALA A 281 10.71 13.56 -15.33
C ALA A 281 11.89 14.18 -16.13
N ASP A 282 12.84 14.79 -15.43
CA ASP A 282 14.05 15.35 -16.05
C ASP A 282 14.95 14.26 -16.66
N GLU A 283 15.15 13.11 -15.99
CA GLU A 283 15.96 11.98 -16.49
C GLU A 283 15.37 11.38 -17.78
N VAL A 284 14.05 11.16 -17.82
CA VAL A 284 13.37 10.58 -18.99
C VAL A 284 13.04 11.62 -20.07
N GLY A 285 13.33 12.90 -19.81
CA GLY A 285 13.09 14.00 -20.74
C GLY A 285 11.60 14.33 -20.92
N ASP A 286 10.75 14.05 -19.94
CA ASP A 286 9.33 14.38 -19.98
C ASP A 286 9.10 15.90 -20.12
N LYS A 287 8.07 16.23 -20.90
CA LYS A 287 7.63 17.61 -21.15
C LYS A 287 6.11 17.77 -20.99
N VAL A 288 5.40 16.71 -20.62
CA VAL A 288 3.93 16.70 -20.57
C VAL A 288 3.43 16.25 -19.21
N LEU A 289 3.78 15.05 -18.76
CA LEU A 289 3.09 14.39 -17.64
C LEU A 289 3.34 15.09 -16.29
N TYR A 290 4.58 15.45 -16.00
CA TYR A 290 4.93 16.19 -14.79
C TYR A 290 4.39 17.63 -14.84
N PRO A 291 4.54 18.41 -15.94
CA PRO A 291 3.87 19.70 -16.09
C PRO A 291 2.34 19.66 -15.94
N VAL A 292 1.68 18.61 -16.46
CA VAL A 292 0.24 18.37 -16.26
C VAL A 292 -0.09 18.16 -14.79
N SER A 293 0.71 17.37 -14.10
CA SER A 293 0.55 17.11 -12.66
C SER A 293 0.69 18.41 -11.85
N GLU A 294 1.69 19.25 -12.14
CA GLU A 294 1.86 20.55 -11.49
C GLU A 294 0.72 21.52 -11.78
N ALA A 295 0.16 21.51 -12.99
CA ALA A 295 -0.99 22.34 -13.35
C ALA A 295 -2.25 21.96 -12.57
N ILE A 296 -2.50 20.66 -12.42
CA ILE A 296 -3.61 20.12 -11.65
C ILE A 296 -3.44 20.45 -10.16
N ASP A 297 -2.24 20.22 -9.60
CA ASP A 297 -1.88 20.57 -8.22
C ASP A 297 -2.15 22.04 -7.92
N LYS A 298 -1.59 22.94 -8.74
CA LYS A 298 -1.81 24.38 -8.63
C LYS A 298 -3.29 24.75 -8.68
N THR A 299 -4.02 24.21 -9.66
CA THR A 299 -5.45 24.52 -9.85
C THR A 299 -6.29 24.02 -8.67
N MET A 300 -6.02 22.84 -8.13
CA MET A 300 -6.71 22.30 -6.95
C MET A 300 -6.50 23.16 -5.72
N TRP A 301 -5.28 23.68 -5.54
CA TRP A 301 -4.99 24.62 -4.46
C TRP A 301 -5.76 25.94 -4.63
N GLU A 302 -5.76 26.51 -5.83
CA GLU A 302 -6.43 27.78 -6.13
C GLU A 302 -7.96 27.69 -5.98
N GLN A 303 -8.56 26.61 -6.46
CA GLN A 303 -10.02 26.46 -6.52
C GLN A 303 -10.65 25.85 -5.27
N LYS A 304 -9.94 24.92 -4.61
CA LYS A 304 -10.50 24.12 -3.51
C LYS A 304 -9.69 24.21 -2.22
N ARG A 305 -8.49 24.81 -2.23
CA ARG A 305 -7.54 24.77 -1.11
C ARG A 305 -7.23 23.34 -0.65
N LEU A 306 -7.20 22.40 -1.60
CA LEU A 306 -6.82 21.02 -1.35
C LEU A 306 -5.39 20.78 -1.79
N PHE A 307 -4.58 20.24 -0.89
CA PHE A 307 -3.22 19.79 -1.18
C PHE A 307 -3.23 18.38 -1.81
N PRO A 308 -2.24 18.04 -2.65
CA PRO A 308 -2.04 16.67 -3.10
C PRO A 308 -1.60 15.79 -1.92
N ASN A 309 -2.22 14.61 -1.81
CA ASN A 309 -1.76 13.58 -0.88
C ASN A 309 -0.66 12.74 -1.53
N ALA A 310 -0.11 11.78 -0.78
CA ALA A 310 0.99 10.94 -1.25
C ALA A 310 0.73 10.31 -2.64
N ASP A 311 -0.51 9.96 -2.96
CA ASP A 311 -0.83 9.16 -4.14
C ASP A 311 -0.67 9.91 -5.47
N PHE A 312 -0.79 11.24 -5.47
CA PHE A 312 -0.85 12.02 -6.70
C PHE A 312 0.47 12.01 -7.49
N TYR A 313 1.59 12.40 -6.87
CA TYR A 313 2.89 12.39 -7.55
C TYR A 313 3.54 10.99 -7.60
N HIS A 314 3.05 10.02 -6.84
CA HIS A 314 3.42 8.61 -7.04
C HIS A 314 2.99 8.09 -8.41
N ALA A 315 1.86 8.57 -8.95
CA ALA A 315 1.38 8.17 -10.27
C ALA A 315 2.42 8.45 -11.36
N SER A 316 2.88 9.69 -11.46
CA SER A 316 3.90 10.10 -12.43
C SER A 316 5.27 9.47 -12.13
N ALA A 317 5.67 9.38 -10.86
CA ALA A 317 6.94 8.74 -10.49
C ALA A 317 7.00 7.27 -10.96
N TYR A 318 5.95 6.49 -10.69
CA TYR A 318 5.89 5.10 -11.15
C TYR A 318 5.84 4.99 -12.68
N HIS A 319 5.10 5.88 -13.34
CA HIS A 319 5.04 5.92 -14.80
C HIS A 319 6.43 6.16 -15.42
N PHE A 320 7.19 7.13 -14.92
CA PHE A 320 8.54 7.41 -15.43
C PHE A 320 9.51 6.24 -15.20
N MET A 321 9.29 5.43 -14.16
CA MET A 321 10.04 4.19 -13.95
C MET A 321 9.59 3.02 -14.83
N GLY A 322 8.66 3.25 -15.77
CA GLY A 322 8.14 2.26 -16.70
C GLY A 322 7.19 1.25 -16.06
N ILE A 323 6.58 1.58 -14.93
CA ILE A 323 5.73 0.67 -14.19
C ILE A 323 4.30 0.73 -14.77
N PRO A 324 3.70 -0.41 -15.16
CA PRO A 324 2.31 -0.46 -15.59
C PRO A 324 1.36 -0.01 -14.47
N THR A 325 0.39 0.86 -14.76
CA THR A 325 -0.54 1.46 -13.79
C THR A 325 -1.17 0.45 -12.85
N LYS A 326 -1.67 -0.69 -13.38
CA LYS A 326 -2.31 -1.73 -12.57
C LYS A 326 -1.40 -2.42 -11.54
N LEU A 327 -0.09 -2.18 -11.58
CA LEU A 327 0.87 -2.68 -10.60
C LEU A 327 1.14 -1.68 -9.45
N PHE A 328 0.55 -0.49 -9.46
CA PHE A 328 0.82 0.53 -8.43
C PHE A 328 0.30 0.10 -7.05
N THR A 329 -0.94 -0.39 -6.93
CA THR A 329 -1.44 -0.90 -5.64
C THR A 329 -0.72 -2.17 -5.18
N PRO A 330 -0.35 -3.14 -6.06
CA PRO A 330 0.56 -4.23 -5.68
C PRO A 330 1.93 -3.78 -5.15
N ILE A 331 2.53 -2.69 -5.65
CA ILE A 331 3.76 -2.12 -5.05
C ILE A 331 3.46 -1.59 -3.64
N PHE A 332 2.31 -0.94 -3.45
CA PHE A 332 1.85 -0.54 -2.12
C PHE A 332 1.77 -1.74 -1.18
N VAL A 333 1.28 -2.91 -1.63
CA VAL A 333 1.28 -4.16 -0.83
C VAL A 333 2.70 -4.55 -0.39
N CYS A 334 3.69 -4.47 -1.29
CA CYS A 334 5.08 -4.81 -0.97
C CYS A 334 5.66 -3.91 0.14
N SER A 335 5.27 -2.64 0.14
CA SER A 335 5.66 -1.67 1.17
C SER A 335 4.88 -1.87 2.47
N ARG A 336 3.54 -1.74 2.41
CA ARG A 336 2.66 -1.70 3.58
C ARG A 336 2.61 -3.01 4.38
N LEU A 337 3.08 -4.12 3.80
CA LEU A 337 3.27 -5.37 4.51
C LEU A 337 4.03 -5.17 5.83
N THR A 338 5.07 -4.33 5.86
CA THR A 338 5.86 -4.08 7.07
C THR A 338 5.00 -3.52 8.19
N GLY A 339 4.16 -2.54 7.87
CA GLY A 339 3.22 -1.94 8.80
C GLY A 339 2.12 -2.89 9.27
N TRP A 340 1.49 -3.60 8.32
CA TRP A 340 0.46 -4.61 8.65
C TRP A 340 0.99 -5.68 9.59
N ALA A 341 2.15 -6.26 9.28
CA ALA A 341 2.76 -7.28 10.11
C ALA A 341 3.14 -6.75 11.50
N ALA A 342 3.77 -5.57 11.57
CA ALA A 342 4.12 -4.97 12.85
C ALA A 342 2.87 -4.72 13.73
N HIS A 343 1.76 -4.27 13.14
CA HIS A 343 0.50 -4.12 13.85
C HIS A 343 -0.16 -5.45 14.25
N VAL A 344 0.00 -6.52 13.46
CA VAL A 344 -0.40 -7.88 13.86
C VAL A 344 0.38 -8.31 15.09
N PHE A 345 1.69 -8.03 15.15
CA PHE A 345 2.53 -8.35 16.30
C PHE A 345 2.08 -7.61 17.56
N GLU A 346 1.80 -6.30 17.46
CA GLU A 346 1.23 -5.52 18.58
C GLU A 346 -0.13 -6.06 19.04
N GLN A 347 -1.00 -6.43 18.10
CA GLN A 347 -2.32 -6.99 18.42
C GLN A 347 -2.20 -8.34 19.13
N ARG A 348 -1.26 -9.20 18.73
CA ARG A 348 -1.00 -10.49 19.40
C ARG A 348 -0.44 -10.29 20.81
N ALA A 349 0.48 -9.35 20.98
CA ALA A 349 1.13 -9.07 22.27
C ALA A 349 0.18 -8.44 23.31
N ASN A 350 -0.80 -7.65 22.86
CA ASN A 350 -1.79 -6.99 23.72
C ASN A 350 -3.21 -7.22 23.17
N ASN A 351 -3.68 -8.46 23.26
CA ASN A 351 -4.88 -8.88 22.54
C ASN A 351 -6.19 -8.72 23.32
N ARG A 352 -7.19 -8.15 22.65
CA ARG A 352 -8.61 -8.31 22.95
C ARG A 352 -9.35 -8.54 21.63
N ILE A 353 -10.18 -9.57 21.56
CA ILE A 353 -10.95 -9.88 20.36
C ILE A 353 -11.81 -8.67 19.95
N ILE A 354 -11.69 -8.24 18.70
CA ILE A 354 -12.44 -7.09 18.18
C ILE A 354 -13.83 -7.56 17.78
N ARG A 355 -14.85 -7.11 18.52
CA ARG A 355 -16.24 -7.54 18.33
C ARG A 355 -17.22 -6.41 18.64
N PRO A 356 -17.47 -5.47 17.69
CA PRO A 356 -18.48 -4.43 17.88
C PRO A 356 -19.91 -5.02 17.87
N SER A 357 -20.84 -4.31 18.51
CA SER A 357 -22.28 -4.58 18.40
C SER A 357 -22.86 -3.91 17.15
N ALA A 358 -24.05 -4.35 16.72
CA ALA A 358 -24.83 -3.71 15.68
C ALA A 358 -26.14 -3.15 16.24
N GLU A 359 -26.65 -2.07 15.64
CA GLU A 359 -28.02 -1.60 15.84
C GLU A 359 -28.96 -2.42 14.96
N TYR A 360 -29.90 -3.15 15.57
CA TYR A 360 -30.89 -3.92 14.82
C TYR A 360 -32.01 -3.01 14.32
N VAL A 361 -32.11 -2.84 13.01
CA VAL A 361 -33.13 -2.01 12.32
C VAL A 361 -34.09 -2.84 11.47
N GLY A 362 -34.14 -4.16 11.72
CA GLY A 362 -35.03 -5.10 11.03
C GLY A 362 -36.43 -5.12 11.62
N VAL A 363 -37.29 -6.00 11.08
CA VAL A 363 -38.63 -6.23 11.63
C VAL A 363 -38.56 -6.94 12.99
N GLU A 364 -39.58 -6.72 13.82
CA GLU A 364 -39.77 -7.50 15.04
C GLU A 364 -39.94 -8.99 14.78
N GLN A 365 -39.88 -9.77 15.86
CA GLN A 365 -40.12 -11.21 15.81
C GLN A 365 -41.47 -11.50 15.12
N ARG A 366 -41.43 -12.35 14.09
CA ARG A 366 -42.60 -12.78 13.32
C ARG A 366 -42.64 -14.30 13.20
N GLN A 367 -43.85 -14.86 13.10
CA GLN A 367 -44.02 -16.29 12.93
C GLN A 367 -43.47 -16.75 11.57
N PHE A 368 -42.83 -17.91 11.55
CA PHE A 368 -42.39 -18.55 10.33
C PHE A 368 -43.62 -19.01 9.53
N VAL A 369 -43.64 -18.67 8.24
CA VAL A 369 -44.67 -19.11 7.31
C VAL A 369 -44.06 -20.17 6.38
N PRO A 370 -44.54 -21.44 6.43
CA PRO A 370 -44.13 -22.50 5.50
C PRO A 370 -44.26 -22.04 4.05
N ILE A 371 -43.41 -22.55 3.15
CA ILE A 371 -43.32 -22.02 1.79
C ILE A 371 -44.64 -22.11 1.02
N GLU A 372 -45.46 -23.12 1.34
CA GLU A 372 -46.80 -23.34 0.81
C GLU A 372 -47.89 -22.41 1.38
N GLN A 373 -47.55 -21.58 2.38
CA GLN A 373 -48.45 -20.65 3.07
C GLN A 373 -48.01 -19.18 2.96
N ARG A 374 -46.93 -18.88 2.23
CA ARG A 374 -46.32 -17.53 2.14
C ARG A 374 -47.11 -16.54 1.31
#